data_AF-A0A8I6WQ10-F1
#
_entry.id   AF-A0A8I6WQ10-F1
#
_cell.length_a   1.000
_cell.length_b   1.000
_cell.length_c   1.000
_cell.angle_alpha   90.00
_cell.angle_beta   90.00
_cell.angle_gamma   90.00
#
_symmetry.space_group_name_H-M   'P 1'
#
loop_
_entity.id
_entity.type
_entity.pdbx_description
1 polymer ?
#
loop_
_entity_poly.entity_id
_entity_poly.type
_entity_poly.pdbx_seq_one_letter_code
_entity_poly.pdbx_strand_id
1 'polypeptide(L)'
;MPGSVVPGGEDRIGALPDDLLRRVLSLLTSRDSVCTCVLARRWHHLWRSVPVVRVMVPMPIDIEGEEEVWFVNSLLLLRDRAPLHEVHIRTYLHEPSAPLSVELWLRRRLSLSNMTLVCQHLTVLDIAGVKFEEHTLNFSSCPMLEVLKMFDCRISAEKILCRSLRNLTMEMCRFDLYDRTRICCPAQVSLP
;
A
#
# COMPACT_ATOMS: atom_id res chain seq x y z
N MET A 1 50.97 -17.66 -23.51
CA MET A 1 49.87 -18.20 -22.70
C MET A 1 48.74 -17.18 -22.69
N PRO A 2 47.56 -17.44 -23.28
CA PRO A 2 46.45 -16.51 -23.20
C PRO A 2 45.84 -16.59 -21.80
N GLY A 3 45.56 -15.42 -21.23
CA GLY A 3 45.05 -15.26 -19.88
C GLY A 3 43.69 -15.92 -19.69
N SER A 4 43.58 -16.69 -18.62
CA SER A 4 42.32 -17.19 -18.07
C SER A 4 41.38 -16.01 -17.81
N VAL A 5 40.36 -15.86 -18.67
CA VAL A 5 39.18 -15.04 -18.37
C VAL A 5 38.47 -15.75 -17.23
N VAL A 6 38.61 -15.23 -16.02
CA VAL A 6 37.76 -15.63 -14.89
C VAL A 6 36.32 -15.31 -15.33
N PRO A 7 35.40 -16.28 -15.43
CA PRO A 7 34.02 -15.95 -15.70
C PRO A 7 33.56 -15.08 -14.54
N GLY A 8 33.29 -13.80 -14.83
CA GLY A 8 32.63 -12.91 -13.89
C GLY A 8 31.42 -13.62 -13.31
N GLY A 9 31.31 -13.60 -11.97
CA GLY A 9 30.35 -14.41 -11.23
C GLY A 9 29.00 -14.44 -11.93
N GLU A 10 28.56 -15.64 -12.31
CA GLU A 10 27.24 -15.86 -12.91
C GLU A 10 26.21 -15.07 -12.12
N ASP A 11 25.44 -14.24 -12.80
CA ASP A 11 24.30 -13.54 -12.23
C ASP A 11 23.19 -14.57 -11.96
N ARG A 12 23.41 -15.40 -10.94
CA ARG A 12 22.52 -16.48 -10.47
C ARG A 12 21.17 -15.92 -10.01
N ILE A 13 21.18 -14.65 -9.61
CA ILE A 13 20.01 -13.88 -9.20
C ILE A 13 19.22 -13.45 -10.46
N GLY A 14 19.88 -13.02 -11.52
CA GLY A 14 19.28 -12.75 -12.83
C GLY A 14 18.77 -13.99 -13.59
N ALA A 15 19.26 -15.18 -13.25
CA ALA A 15 18.83 -16.46 -13.84
C ALA A 15 17.46 -16.95 -13.33
N LEU A 16 16.95 -16.41 -12.22
CA LEU A 16 15.64 -16.78 -11.67
C LEU A 16 14.49 -16.39 -12.62
N PRO A 17 13.39 -17.17 -12.67
CA PRO A 17 12.15 -16.79 -13.35
C PRO A 17 11.51 -15.53 -12.75
N ASP A 18 10.86 -14.72 -13.59
CA ASP A 18 10.27 -13.43 -13.19
C ASP A 18 9.21 -13.57 -12.08
N ASP A 19 8.51 -14.70 -12.02
CA ASP A 19 7.55 -15.00 -10.95
C ASP A 19 8.22 -15.10 -9.57
N LEU A 20 9.38 -15.75 -9.49
CA LEU A 20 10.14 -15.85 -8.25
C LEU A 20 10.72 -14.50 -7.85
N LEU A 21 11.18 -13.72 -8.84
CA LEU A 21 11.67 -12.37 -8.62
C LEU A 21 10.58 -11.45 -8.06
N ARG A 22 9.39 -11.47 -8.66
CA ARG A 22 8.22 -10.73 -8.13
C ARG A 22 7.87 -11.16 -6.72
N ARG A 23 8.01 -12.45 -6.39
CA ARG A 23 7.76 -12.95 -5.03
C ARG A 23 8.80 -12.45 -4.04
N VAL A 24 10.10 -12.46 -4.39
CA VAL A 24 11.15 -11.83 -3.56
C VAL A 24 10.85 -10.35 -3.35
N LEU A 25 10.56 -9.61 -4.41
CA LEU A 25 10.25 -8.18 -4.32
C LEU A 25 9.00 -7.90 -3.45
N SER A 26 8.01 -8.81 -3.43
CA SER A 26 6.80 -8.67 -2.61
C SER A 26 7.04 -8.80 -1.09
N LEU A 27 8.19 -9.35 -0.69
CA LEU A 27 8.60 -9.44 0.71
C LEU A 27 9.27 -8.15 1.22
N LEU A 28 9.64 -7.26 0.32
CA LEU A 28 10.36 -6.02 0.61
C LEU A 28 9.38 -4.84 0.77
N THR A 29 9.87 -3.74 1.36
CA THR A 29 9.18 -2.45 1.23
C THR A 29 9.19 -2.02 -0.24
N SER A 30 8.22 -1.22 -0.67
CA SER A 30 8.17 -0.76 -2.06
C SER A 30 9.42 0.03 -2.47
N ARG A 31 10.06 0.74 -1.51
CA ARG A 31 11.35 1.41 -1.70
C ARG A 31 12.47 0.41 -1.96
N ASP A 32 12.61 -0.56 -1.07
CA ASP A 32 13.60 -1.62 -1.19
C ASP A 32 13.39 -2.45 -2.46
N SER A 33 12.13 -2.72 -2.85
CA SER A 33 11.83 -3.40 -4.10
C SER A 33 12.42 -2.65 -5.31
N VAL A 34 12.21 -1.33 -5.38
CA VAL A 34 12.75 -0.49 -6.46
C VAL A 34 14.28 -0.43 -6.41
N CYS A 35 14.87 -0.26 -5.24
CA CYS A 35 16.33 -0.23 -5.08
C CYS A 35 16.98 -1.56 -5.46
N THR A 36 16.35 -2.68 -5.09
CA THR A 36 16.82 -4.04 -5.42
C THR A 36 16.81 -4.27 -6.93
N CYS A 37 15.97 -3.57 -7.69
CA CYS A 37 15.95 -3.67 -9.14
C CYS A 37 17.23 -3.16 -9.84
N VAL A 38 18.14 -2.50 -9.11
CA VAL A 38 19.46 -2.10 -9.63
C VAL A 38 20.42 -3.30 -9.74
N LEU A 39 20.16 -4.39 -9.00
CA LEU A 39 21.05 -5.56 -8.98
C LEU A 39 21.17 -6.27 -10.33
N ALA A 40 20.14 -6.18 -11.18
CA ALA A 40 20.18 -6.72 -12.54
C ALA A 40 19.19 -5.99 -13.46
N ARG A 41 19.59 -5.78 -14.73
CA ARG A 41 18.75 -5.09 -15.74
C ARG A 41 17.35 -5.68 -15.88
N ARG A 42 17.24 -7.00 -15.74
CA ARG A 42 15.97 -7.73 -15.85
C ARG A 42 14.98 -7.37 -14.74
N TRP A 43 15.46 -6.90 -13.59
CA TRP A 43 14.62 -6.57 -12.44
C TRP A 43 13.98 -5.18 -12.56
N HIS A 44 14.55 -4.29 -13.38
CA HIS A 44 14.21 -2.87 -13.49
C HIS A 44 12.71 -2.57 -13.65
N HIS A 45 11.95 -3.45 -14.30
CA HIS A 45 10.52 -3.25 -14.56
C HIS A 45 9.63 -4.14 -13.68
N LEU A 46 10.18 -5.15 -13.01
CA LEU A 46 9.39 -6.14 -12.28
C LEU A 46 8.67 -5.54 -11.08
N TRP A 47 9.27 -4.55 -10.41
CA TRP A 47 8.65 -3.85 -9.27
C TRP A 47 7.30 -3.22 -9.63
N ARG A 48 7.09 -2.82 -10.89
CA ARG A 48 5.84 -2.20 -11.36
C ARG A 48 4.66 -3.16 -11.36
N SER A 49 4.93 -4.46 -11.37
CA SER A 49 3.91 -5.52 -11.41
C SER A 49 3.88 -6.36 -10.13
N VAL A 50 4.56 -5.95 -9.05
CA VAL A 50 4.57 -6.66 -7.76
C VAL A 50 3.22 -6.49 -7.07
N PRO A 51 2.45 -7.55 -6.77
CA PRO A 51 1.06 -7.44 -6.28
C PRO A 51 0.92 -6.89 -4.85
N VAL A 52 2.03 -6.57 -4.18
CA VAL A 52 2.08 -6.08 -2.81
C VAL A 52 2.68 -4.67 -2.80
N VAL A 53 2.06 -3.75 -2.08
CA VAL A 53 2.61 -2.41 -1.80
C VAL A 53 2.82 -2.30 -0.29
N ARG A 54 4.06 -2.00 0.12
CA ARG A 54 4.45 -1.82 1.52
C ARG A 54 5.17 -0.49 1.64
N VAL A 55 4.49 0.47 2.26
CA VAL A 55 5.00 1.82 2.49
C VAL A 55 5.10 2.02 3.99
N MET A 56 6.29 2.41 4.45
CA MET A 56 6.55 2.73 5.83
C MET A 56 7.24 4.09 5.88
N VAL A 57 6.57 5.08 6.44
CA VAL A 57 7.16 6.39 6.72
C VAL A 57 7.57 6.38 8.20
N PRO A 58 8.87 6.22 8.52
CA PRO A 58 9.34 6.18 9.90
C PRO A 58 9.19 7.54 10.60
N MET A 59 9.22 7.51 11.94
CA MET A 59 9.24 8.68 12.82
C MET A 59 10.60 8.79 13.52
N PRO A 60 11.09 10.01 13.80
CA PRO A 60 10.51 11.31 13.43
C PRO A 60 10.69 11.63 11.94
N ILE A 61 9.87 12.55 11.42
CA ILE A 61 10.06 13.14 10.08
C ILE A 61 11.11 14.24 10.23
N ASP A 62 12.37 13.87 10.21
CA ASP A 62 13.36 14.71 9.53
C ASP A 62 13.03 14.76 8.03
N ILE A 63 13.75 15.59 7.27
CA ILE A 63 13.50 15.94 5.85
C ILE A 63 13.17 14.71 4.95
N GLU A 64 13.57 13.51 5.37
CA GLU A 64 13.26 12.20 4.77
C GLU A 64 11.77 11.87 4.61
N GLY A 65 10.86 12.39 5.45
CA GLY A 65 9.43 12.04 5.34
C GLY A 65 8.73 12.65 4.12
N GLU A 66 9.15 13.82 3.64
CA GLU A 66 8.62 14.41 2.39
C GLU A 66 9.10 13.63 1.16
N GLU A 67 10.35 13.15 1.18
CA GLU A 67 10.88 12.27 0.13
C GLU A 67 10.10 10.97 0.05
N GLU A 68 9.69 10.41 1.19
CA GLU A 68 8.93 9.18 1.21
C GLU A 68 7.51 9.37 0.65
N VAL A 69 6.86 10.50 0.95
CA VAL A 69 5.56 10.85 0.33
C VAL A 69 5.71 11.06 -1.17
N TRP A 70 6.75 11.76 -1.62
CA TRP A 70 7.06 11.93 -3.04
C TRP A 70 7.35 10.58 -3.72
N PHE A 71 8.12 9.71 -3.07
CA PHE A 71 8.46 8.39 -3.54
C PHE A 71 7.20 7.54 -3.72
N VAL A 72 6.30 7.53 -2.75
CA VAL A 72 5.03 6.78 -2.83
C VAL A 72 4.19 7.27 -4.00
N ASN A 73 4.06 8.59 -4.18
CA ASN A 73 3.35 9.15 -5.31
C ASN A 73 3.96 8.72 -6.65
N SER A 74 5.28 8.80 -6.77
CA SER A 74 6.03 8.41 -7.96
C SER A 74 5.93 6.92 -8.24
N LEU A 75 6.12 6.08 -7.22
CA LEU A 75 5.97 4.62 -7.27
C LEU A 75 4.61 4.25 -7.85
N LEU A 76 3.54 4.85 -7.31
CA LEU A 76 2.20 4.56 -7.75
C LEU A 76 1.91 5.09 -9.16
N LEU A 77 2.42 6.26 -9.54
CA LEU A 77 2.27 6.80 -10.90
C LEU A 77 2.93 5.91 -11.96
N LEU A 78 4.05 5.29 -11.62
CA LEU A 78 4.86 4.48 -12.52
C LEU A 78 4.53 2.98 -12.49
N ARG A 79 3.61 2.56 -11.62
CA ARG A 79 3.18 1.18 -11.47
C ARG A 79 2.29 0.73 -12.64
N ASP A 80 2.44 -0.52 -13.07
CA ASP A 80 1.60 -1.11 -14.11
C ASP A 80 0.18 -1.41 -13.58
N ARG A 81 -0.77 -1.66 -14.48
CA ARG A 81 -2.15 -2.08 -14.13
C ARG A 81 -2.24 -3.51 -13.59
N ALA A 82 -1.15 -4.03 -13.02
CA ALA A 82 -1.12 -5.34 -12.39
C ALA A 82 -2.00 -5.35 -11.12
N PRO A 83 -2.70 -6.46 -10.83
CA PRO A 83 -3.59 -6.56 -9.69
C PRO A 83 -2.84 -6.31 -8.37
N LEU A 84 -3.45 -5.53 -7.47
CA LEU A 84 -3.00 -5.40 -6.09
C LEU A 84 -3.73 -6.43 -5.24
N HIS A 85 -2.97 -7.23 -4.49
CA HIS A 85 -3.51 -8.18 -3.51
C HIS A 85 -3.40 -7.64 -2.09
N GLU A 86 -2.29 -6.97 -1.79
CA GLU A 86 -2.04 -6.44 -0.45
C GLU A 86 -1.51 -5.01 -0.51
N VAL A 87 -2.04 -4.15 0.35
CA VAL A 87 -1.57 -2.79 0.55
C VAL A 87 -1.36 -2.56 2.03
N HIS A 88 -0.14 -2.19 2.40
CA HIS A 88 0.26 -1.85 3.76
C HIS A 88 0.86 -0.44 3.72
N ILE A 89 0.19 0.52 4.33
CA ILE A 89 0.61 1.93 4.36
C ILE A 89 0.64 2.38 5.80
N ARG A 90 1.83 2.65 6.34
CA ARG A 90 1.99 3.16 7.69
C ARG A 90 2.61 4.53 7.66
N THR A 91 1.81 5.54 7.98
CA THR A 91 2.21 6.95 7.97
C THR A 91 1.88 7.58 9.31
N TYR A 92 2.85 7.86 10.17
CA TYR A 92 2.59 8.45 11.49
C TYR A 92 2.61 9.99 11.43
N LEU A 93 2.05 10.57 10.36
CA LEU A 93 2.05 12.01 10.10
C LEU A 93 1.22 12.71 11.18
N HIS A 94 1.88 13.43 12.09
CA HIS A 94 1.23 14.14 13.19
C HIS A 94 0.74 15.56 12.80
N GLU A 95 0.95 15.97 11.55
CA GLU A 95 0.76 17.36 11.09
C GLU A 95 -0.25 17.48 9.93
N PRO A 96 -1.28 18.35 10.05
CA PRO A 96 -2.29 18.59 9.02
C PRO A 96 -1.80 19.45 7.83
N SER A 97 -0.54 19.87 7.84
CA SER A 97 0.04 20.80 6.86
C SER A 97 0.71 20.14 5.65
N ALA A 98 0.86 18.81 5.64
CA ALA A 98 1.47 18.10 4.51
C ALA A 98 0.51 18.09 3.29
N PRO A 99 0.91 18.62 2.12
CA PRO A 99 0.02 18.89 0.99
C PRO A 99 -0.53 17.64 0.27
N LEU A 100 -0.06 16.45 0.61
CA LEU A 100 -0.56 15.19 0.04
C LEU A 100 -0.79 14.15 1.14
N SER A 101 -1.85 14.37 1.91
CA SER A 101 -2.39 13.37 2.83
C SER A 101 -2.62 12.05 2.07
N VAL A 102 -2.30 10.90 2.67
CA VAL A 102 -2.68 9.57 2.17
C VAL A 102 -4.19 9.51 1.89
N GLU A 103 -4.97 10.37 2.54
CA GLU A 103 -6.35 10.66 2.21
C GLU A 103 -6.57 11.15 0.77
N LEU A 104 -5.74 12.05 0.24
CA LEU A 104 -5.76 12.46 -1.16
C LEU A 104 -5.38 11.31 -2.11
N TRP A 105 -4.58 10.34 -1.65
CA TRP A 105 -4.31 9.10 -2.39
C TRP A 105 -5.53 8.16 -2.40
N LEU A 106 -6.15 7.92 -1.24
CA LEU A 106 -7.42 7.18 -1.14
C LEU A 106 -8.49 7.86 -1.99
N ARG A 107 -8.64 9.19 -1.89
CA ARG A 107 -9.56 10.00 -2.71
C ARG A 107 -9.27 9.89 -4.18
N ARG A 108 -8.08 10.27 -4.63
CA ARG A 108 -7.76 10.45 -6.05
C ARG A 108 -7.59 9.12 -6.76
N ARG A 109 -7.36 8.01 -6.06
CA ARG A 109 -7.19 6.69 -6.69
C ARG A 109 -8.18 5.62 -6.27
N LEU A 110 -8.93 5.73 -5.18
CA LEU A 110 -10.10 4.85 -4.96
C LEU A 110 -11.40 5.44 -5.52
N SER A 111 -11.51 6.78 -5.64
CA SER A 111 -12.70 7.47 -6.17
C SER A 111 -12.65 7.71 -7.69
N LEU A 112 -11.47 7.76 -8.32
CA LEU A 112 -11.38 7.83 -9.78
C LEU A 112 -11.68 6.46 -10.40
N SER A 113 -12.75 6.42 -11.18
CA SER A 113 -13.28 5.36 -12.05
C SER A 113 -12.27 4.63 -12.97
N ASN A 114 -10.97 4.95 -12.92
CA ASN A 114 -9.89 4.29 -13.64
C ASN A 114 -9.10 3.25 -12.81
N MET A 115 -9.31 3.18 -11.49
CA MET A 115 -8.62 2.22 -10.58
C MET A 115 -9.50 1.04 -10.15
N THR A 116 -10.73 0.99 -10.64
CA THR A 116 -11.70 -0.10 -10.48
C THR A 116 -11.17 -1.46 -10.94
N LEU A 117 -10.01 -1.52 -11.61
CA LEU A 117 -9.34 -2.75 -12.07
C LEU A 117 -8.23 -3.23 -11.12
N VAL A 118 -7.53 -2.31 -10.45
CA VAL A 118 -6.33 -2.65 -9.65
C VAL A 118 -6.72 -3.18 -8.26
N CYS A 119 -7.78 -2.62 -7.67
CA CYS A 119 -8.27 -3.02 -6.34
C CYS A 119 -9.28 -4.18 -6.39
N GLN A 120 -9.59 -4.72 -7.57
CA GLN A 120 -10.53 -5.86 -7.69
C GLN A 120 -10.05 -7.08 -6.92
N HIS A 121 -8.74 -7.25 -6.82
CA HIS A 121 -8.09 -8.40 -6.20
C HIS A 121 -7.52 -8.06 -4.82
N LEU A 122 -7.79 -6.85 -4.31
CA LEU A 122 -7.24 -6.41 -3.02
C LEU A 122 -7.94 -7.19 -1.92
N THR A 123 -7.18 -7.99 -1.17
CA THR A 123 -7.69 -8.80 -0.06
C THR A 123 -7.31 -8.22 1.30
N VAL A 124 -6.16 -7.54 1.38
CA VAL A 124 -5.64 -6.95 2.62
C VAL A 124 -5.36 -5.47 2.43
N LEU A 125 -5.94 -4.66 3.31
CA LEU A 125 -5.65 -3.24 3.45
C LEU A 125 -5.25 -2.96 4.90
N ASP A 126 -3.96 -2.68 5.14
CA ASP A 126 -3.41 -2.27 6.42
C ASP A 126 -2.99 -0.80 6.34
N ILE A 127 -3.63 0.07 7.12
CA ILE A 127 -3.40 1.50 7.11
C ILE A 127 -3.09 1.96 8.53
N ALA A 128 -2.03 2.76 8.71
CA ALA A 128 -1.72 3.39 9.99
C ALA A 128 -1.50 4.90 9.88
N GLY A 129 -1.98 5.64 10.88
CA GLY A 129 -1.82 7.09 11.04
C GLY A 129 -2.43 7.93 9.91
N VAL A 130 -3.54 7.47 9.34
CA VAL A 130 -4.28 8.20 8.30
C VAL A 130 -5.44 8.96 8.92
N LYS A 131 -5.58 10.23 8.53
CA LYS A 131 -6.75 11.06 8.81
C LYS A 131 -7.77 10.91 7.68
N PHE A 132 -9.01 10.66 8.05
CA PHE A 132 -10.15 10.52 7.15
C PHE A 132 -11.16 11.62 7.46
N GLU A 133 -11.29 12.62 6.59
CA GLU A 133 -12.20 13.76 6.78
C GLU A 133 -13.53 13.62 6.00
N GLU A 134 -13.79 12.45 5.41
CA GLU A 134 -15.00 12.21 4.62
C GLU A 134 -16.17 11.71 5.45
N HIS A 135 -17.37 12.22 5.15
CA HIS A 135 -18.61 11.75 5.76
C HIS A 135 -18.85 10.24 5.59
N THR A 136 -18.33 9.61 4.53
CA THR A 136 -18.48 8.17 4.29
C THR A 136 -17.22 7.57 3.68
N LEU A 137 -16.64 6.58 4.35
CA LEU A 137 -15.53 5.78 3.85
C LEU A 137 -16.04 4.60 3.06
N ASN A 138 -15.92 4.67 1.73
CA ASN A 138 -16.46 3.66 0.83
C ASN A 138 -15.37 2.76 0.22
N PHE A 139 -15.32 1.52 0.69
CA PHE A 139 -14.43 0.48 0.16
C PHE A 139 -15.15 -0.49 -0.81
N SER A 140 -16.35 -0.13 -1.30
CA SER A 140 -17.12 -0.98 -2.23
C SER A 140 -16.40 -1.30 -3.54
N SER A 141 -15.43 -0.47 -3.94
CA SER A 141 -14.58 -0.67 -5.12
C SER A 141 -13.59 -1.83 -4.95
N CYS A 142 -13.45 -2.38 -3.75
CA CYS A 142 -12.59 -3.52 -3.42
C CYS A 142 -13.46 -4.74 -3.07
N PRO A 143 -14.05 -5.44 -4.06
CA PRO A 143 -15.03 -6.51 -3.83
C PRO A 143 -14.42 -7.78 -3.20
N MET A 144 -13.09 -7.89 -3.16
CA MET A 144 -12.36 -9.02 -2.55
C MET A 144 -11.70 -8.63 -1.22
N LEU A 145 -11.94 -7.41 -0.70
CA LEU A 145 -11.31 -6.95 0.53
C LEU A 145 -11.84 -7.75 1.73
N GLU A 146 -11.01 -8.62 2.28
CA GLU A 146 -11.35 -9.50 3.40
C GLU A 146 -10.84 -8.94 4.73
N VAL A 147 -9.69 -8.27 4.72
CA VAL A 147 -9.00 -7.77 5.91
C VAL A 147 -8.76 -6.28 5.80
N LEU A 148 -9.25 -5.52 6.78
CA LEU A 148 -9.02 -4.09 6.94
C LEU A 148 -8.45 -3.86 8.33
N LYS A 149 -7.22 -3.32 8.38
CA LYS A 149 -6.55 -2.94 9.62
C LYS A 149 -6.34 -1.44 9.62
N MET A 150 -6.70 -0.82 10.74
CA MET A 150 -6.48 0.59 11.00
C MET A 150 -5.73 0.74 12.32
N PHE A 151 -4.60 1.44 12.31
CA PHE A 151 -3.81 1.69 13.51
C PHE A 151 -3.56 3.20 13.68
N ASP A 152 -3.89 3.79 14.83
CA ASP A 152 -3.70 5.22 15.11
C ASP A 152 -4.34 6.16 14.06
N CYS A 153 -5.40 5.69 13.40
CA CYS A 153 -6.12 6.49 12.40
C CYS A 153 -7.11 7.46 13.05
N ARG A 154 -7.30 8.64 12.46
CA ARG A 154 -8.32 9.62 12.87
C ARG A 154 -9.48 9.57 11.87
N ILE A 155 -10.67 9.26 12.35
CA ILE A 155 -11.84 8.97 11.52
C ILE A 155 -12.94 9.99 11.80
N SER A 156 -13.19 10.88 10.84
CA SER A 156 -14.29 11.84 10.85
C SER A 156 -15.41 11.38 9.89
N ALA A 157 -15.77 10.09 9.93
CA ALA A 157 -16.75 9.48 9.05
C ALA A 157 -17.99 8.98 9.81
N GLU A 158 -19.18 9.23 9.27
CA GLU A 158 -20.44 8.71 9.81
C GLU A 158 -20.62 7.23 9.46
N LYS A 159 -20.10 6.80 8.32
CA LYS A 159 -20.29 5.46 7.78
C LYS A 159 -19.01 4.89 7.17
N ILE A 160 -18.78 3.61 7.44
CA ILE A 160 -17.76 2.79 6.76
C ILE A 160 -18.49 1.68 5.99
N LEU A 161 -18.31 1.64 4.67
CA LEU A 161 -18.98 0.70 3.77
C LEU A 161 -17.97 -0.29 3.20
N CYS A 162 -18.09 -1.57 3.57
CA CYS A 162 -17.30 -2.66 3.01
C CYS A 162 -18.19 -3.88 2.79
N ARG A 163 -18.23 -4.47 1.58
CA ARG A 163 -19.15 -5.59 1.30
C ARG A 163 -18.58 -6.98 1.58
N SER A 164 -17.28 -7.16 1.38
CA SER A 164 -16.56 -8.45 1.45
C SER A 164 -15.78 -8.65 2.75
N LEU A 165 -15.81 -7.66 3.64
CA LEU A 165 -14.94 -7.60 4.80
C LEU A 165 -15.30 -8.67 5.82
N ARG A 166 -14.32 -9.48 6.21
CA ARG A 166 -14.44 -10.51 7.25
C ARG A 166 -13.79 -10.06 8.55
N ASN A 167 -12.67 -9.35 8.43
CA ASN A 167 -11.86 -8.92 9.57
C ASN A 167 -11.67 -7.42 9.53
N LEU A 168 -12.18 -6.75 10.56
CA LEU A 168 -11.91 -5.34 10.82
C LEU A 168 -11.11 -5.24 12.13
N THR A 169 -9.92 -4.67 12.05
CA THR A 169 -9.11 -4.35 13.23
C THR A 169 -8.93 -2.85 13.31
N MET A 170 -9.26 -2.26 14.46
CA MET A 170 -9.04 -0.84 14.73
C MET A 170 -8.33 -0.73 16.07
N GLU A 171 -7.10 -0.23 16.05
CA GLU A 171 -6.25 -0.08 17.22
C GLU A 171 -5.81 1.37 17.34
N MET A 172 -5.91 1.96 18.54
CA MET A 172 -5.55 3.37 18.79
C MET A 172 -6.29 4.40 17.89
N CYS A 173 -7.35 4.01 17.18
CA CYS A 173 -8.10 4.92 16.31
C CYS A 173 -8.95 5.92 17.12
N ARG A 174 -9.02 7.16 16.62
CA ARG A 174 -9.83 8.24 17.20
C ARG A 174 -10.99 8.59 16.27
N PHE A 175 -12.17 8.78 16.82
CA PHE A 175 -13.36 9.19 16.07
C PHE A 175 -13.69 10.65 16.42
N ASP A 176 -13.70 11.53 15.42
CA ASP A 176 -13.85 12.98 15.65
C ASP A 176 -15.31 13.44 15.72
N LEU A 177 -16.26 12.64 15.22
CA LEU A 177 -17.69 12.97 15.20
C LEU A 177 -18.37 12.58 16.52
N TYR A 178 -19.29 13.43 16.99
CA TYR A 178 -20.13 13.17 18.17
C TYR A 178 -21.13 12.02 17.96
N ASP A 179 -21.42 11.69 16.70
CA ASP A 179 -22.30 10.59 16.32
C ASP A 179 -21.53 9.27 16.14
N ARG A 180 -22.16 8.16 16.53
CA ARG A 180 -21.60 6.82 16.39
C ARG A 180 -21.35 6.50 14.91
N THR A 181 -20.09 6.32 14.51
CA THR A 181 -19.72 5.79 13.19
C THR A 181 -20.36 4.42 12.97
N ARG A 182 -21.16 4.29 11.91
CA ARG A 182 -21.85 3.05 11.54
C ARG A 182 -20.99 2.23 10.58
N ILE A 183 -20.71 0.99 10.95
CA ILE A 183 -19.95 0.05 10.13
C ILE A 183 -20.95 -0.85 9.42
N CYS A 184 -21.05 -0.70 8.11
CA CYS A 184 -21.96 -1.48 7.27
C CYS A 184 -21.15 -2.55 6.54
N CYS A 185 -20.92 -3.67 7.22
CA CYS A 185 -20.27 -4.86 6.70
C CYS A 185 -21.24 -6.04 6.76
N PRO A 186 -21.76 -6.54 5.62
CA PRO A 186 -22.75 -7.61 5.59
C PRO A 186 -22.16 -9.01 5.83
N ALA A 187 -20.83 -9.17 5.78
CA ALA A 187 -20.14 -10.38 6.18
C ALA A 187 -19.65 -10.25 7.64
N GLN A 188 -19.88 -11.29 8.44
CA GLN A 188 -19.74 -11.31 9.90
C GLN A 188 -18.39 -10.73 10.37
N VAL A 189 -18.43 -9.65 11.16
CA VAL A 189 -17.26 -9.06 11.81
C VAL A 189 -16.97 -9.85 13.09
N SER A 190 -15.78 -10.43 13.19
CA SER A 190 -15.27 -10.95 14.46
C SER A 190 -14.73 -9.77 15.28
N LEU A 191 -15.34 -9.48 16.43
CA LEU A 191 -14.82 -8.51 17.41
C LEU A 191 -14.05 -9.28 18.50
N PRO A 192 -12.78 -8.91 18.82
CA PRO A 192 -12.08 -9.43 19.99
C PRO A 192 -12.62 -8.86 21.31
#